data_AF-A0A5Y0RWI3-F1
#
_entry.id   AF-A0A5Y0RWI3-F1
#
_cell.length_a   1.000
_cell.length_b   1.000
_cell.length_c   1.000
_cell.angle_alpha   90.00
_cell.angle_beta   90.00
_cell.angle_gamma   90.00
#
_symmetry.space_group_name_H-M   'P 1'
#
loop_
_entity.id
_entity.type
_entity.pdbx_description
1 polymer ?
#
loop_
_entity_poly.entity_id
_entity_poly.type
_entity_poly.pdbx_seq_one_letter_code
_entity_poly.pdbx_strand_id
1 'polypeptide(L)'
;MLLIDIPIGKIESVLKHRIQLVEILVKHTTYQKTALDSQIYELRKHGPRYFLFNHELKSIFSPNGVYIFVIRSWEPGVIYCAPINSIGGHTSMTRYTPSVIGSVHFAGELLFENGYLKRWTNGSGHYQPEAELARTNLLPHVSLMLPDNLFTPTQAPGRGLGYKNL
;
A
#
# COMPACT_ATOMS: atom_id res chain seq x y z
N MET A 1 -28.42 5.49 18.97
CA MET A 1 -27.76 5.81 17.68
C MET A 1 -26.75 6.92 17.95
N LEU A 2 -25.48 6.58 18.18
CA LEU A 2 -24.44 7.58 18.46
C LEU A 2 -23.97 8.17 17.14
N LEU A 3 -24.50 9.34 16.79
CA LEU A 3 -23.88 10.19 15.77
C LEU A 3 -22.58 10.71 16.37
N ILE A 4 -21.46 10.24 15.85
CA ILE A 4 -20.15 10.76 16.21
C ILE A 4 -20.09 12.16 15.57
N ASP A 5 -20.16 13.21 16.39
CA ASP A 5 -19.91 14.59 15.94
C ASP A 5 -18.45 14.71 15.51
N ILE A 6 -18.19 14.45 14.23
CA ILE A 6 -16.89 14.73 13.63
C ILE A 6 -16.88 16.24 13.34
N PRO A 7 -15.98 17.03 13.95
CA PRO A 7 -15.92 18.46 13.70
C PRO A 7 -15.74 18.73 12.20
N ILE A 8 -16.57 19.61 11.63
CA ILE A 8 -16.55 19.96 10.20
C ILE A 8 -15.13 20.33 9.73
N GLY A 9 -14.36 21.05 10.55
CA GLY A 9 -12.97 21.40 10.23
C GLY A 9 -12.02 20.20 10.01
N LYS A 10 -12.27 19.05 10.66
CA LYS A 10 -11.51 17.82 10.38
C LYS A 10 -11.90 17.20 9.05
N ILE A 11 -13.18 17.23 8.70
CA ILE A 11 -13.69 16.73 7.41
C ILE A 11 -13.08 17.55 6.27
N GLU A 12 -13.12 18.88 6.37
CA GLU A 12 -12.52 19.78 5.38
C GLU A 12 -11.02 19.55 5.21
N SER A 13 -10.30 19.33 6.31
CA SER A 13 -8.86 19.05 6.27
C SER A 13 -8.55 17.77 5.48
N VAL A 14 -9.29 16.69 5.73
CA VAL A 14 -9.11 15.41 5.00
C VAL A 14 -9.45 15.56 3.52
N LEU A 15 -10.54 16.28 3.19
CA LEU A 15 -10.93 16.52 1.81
C LEU A 15 -9.90 17.37 1.07
N LYS A 16 -9.36 18.42 1.71
CA LYS A 16 -8.27 19.24 1.14
C LYS A 16 -7.02 18.41 0.84
N HIS A 17 -6.61 17.55 1.77
CA HIS A 17 -5.48 16.64 1.52
C HIS A 17 -5.77 15.67 0.38
N ARG A 18 -6.98 15.10 0.31
CA ARG A 18 -7.35 14.16 -0.75
C ARG A 18 -7.26 14.78 -2.14
N ILE A 19 -7.66 16.04 -2.30
CA ILE A 19 -7.60 16.77 -3.58
C ILE A 19 -6.14 17.05 -4.01
N GLN A 20 -5.20 17.07 -3.07
CA GLN A 20 -3.78 17.30 -3.33
C GLN A 20 -3.01 16.02 -3.69
N LEU A 21 -3.63 14.85 -3.54
CA LEU A 21 -2.97 13.59 -3.87
C LEU A 21 -2.73 13.49 -5.38
N VAL A 22 -1.49 13.20 -5.74
CA VAL A 22 -1.05 12.97 -7.11
C VAL A 22 -1.32 11.52 -7.48
N GLU A 23 -1.92 11.30 -8.66
CA GLU A 23 -2.02 9.96 -9.22
C GLU A 23 -0.74 9.55 -9.92
N ILE A 24 -0.28 8.33 -9.63
CA ILE A 24 0.86 7.69 -10.26
C ILE A 24 0.34 6.66 -11.25
N LEU A 25 0.55 6.95 -12.53
CA LEU A 25 0.19 6.05 -13.61
C LEU A 25 1.22 4.93 -13.75
N VAL A 26 0.76 3.79 -14.27
CA VAL A 26 1.64 2.67 -14.60
C VAL A 26 2.62 3.08 -15.71
N LYS A 27 3.93 2.91 -15.50
CA LYS A 27 4.98 3.26 -16.48
C LYS A 27 5.23 2.14 -17.49
N HIS A 28 5.04 0.88 -17.09
CA HIS A 28 5.25 -0.30 -17.93
C HIS A 28 3.99 -1.16 -17.97
N THR A 29 3.46 -1.42 -19.16
CA THR A 29 2.19 -2.14 -19.36
C THR A 29 2.34 -3.66 -19.49
N THR A 30 3.51 -4.22 -19.14
CA THR A 30 3.72 -5.67 -19.17
C THR A 30 2.63 -6.36 -18.37
N TYR A 31 1.96 -7.31 -19.00
CA TYR A 31 0.77 -7.92 -18.46
C TYR A 31 1.11 -8.79 -17.24
N GLN A 32 0.73 -8.34 -16.04
CA GLN A 32 0.72 -9.19 -14.84
C GLN A 32 -0.69 -9.75 -14.65
N LYS A 33 -0.83 -11.08 -14.47
CA LYS A 33 -2.11 -11.72 -14.18
C LYS A 33 -2.77 -11.05 -12.97
N THR A 34 -4.08 -10.78 -13.03
CA THR A 34 -4.86 -10.27 -11.88
C THR A 34 -4.69 -11.20 -10.69
N ALA A 35 -4.43 -10.63 -9.51
CA ALA A 35 -4.43 -11.39 -8.26
C ALA A 35 -5.86 -11.84 -7.93
N LEU A 36 -6.00 -13.02 -7.33
CA LEU A 36 -7.29 -13.42 -6.75
C LEU A 36 -7.54 -12.64 -5.45
N ASP A 37 -8.80 -12.38 -5.12
CA ASP A 37 -9.16 -11.66 -3.89
C ASP A 37 -8.68 -12.38 -2.62
N SER A 38 -8.57 -13.71 -2.67
CA SER A 38 -7.98 -14.55 -1.61
C SER A 38 -6.47 -14.33 -1.41
N GLN A 39 -5.81 -13.63 -2.33
CA GLN A 39 -4.37 -13.31 -2.28
C GLN A 39 -4.10 -11.86 -1.88
N ILE A 40 -5.13 -11.01 -1.83
CA ILE A 40 -5.02 -9.58 -1.50
C ILE A 40 -5.47 -9.36 -0.06
N TYR A 41 -4.67 -8.62 0.70
CA TYR A 41 -4.93 -8.32 2.09
C TYR A 41 -4.99 -6.81 2.32
N GLU A 42 -5.93 -6.39 3.16
CA GLU A 42 -5.92 -5.06 3.77
C GLU A 42 -4.94 -5.06 4.94
N LEU A 43 -4.01 -4.11 4.96
CA LEU A 43 -3.15 -3.87 6.11
C LEU A 43 -3.95 -3.13 7.20
N ARG A 44 -3.93 -3.66 8.41
CA ARG A 44 -4.53 -3.04 9.61
C ARG A 44 -3.48 -2.87 10.69
N LYS A 45 -3.71 -1.91 11.60
CA LYS A 45 -2.82 -1.60 12.71
C LYS A 45 -3.62 -1.46 14.01
N HIS A 46 -3.16 -2.09 15.08
CA HIS A 46 -3.68 -1.92 16.44
C HIS A 46 -2.51 -1.69 17.40
N GLY A 47 -2.39 -0.46 17.90
CA GLY A 47 -1.20 -0.02 18.63
C GLY A 47 0.06 -0.17 17.75
N PRO A 48 1.13 -0.83 18.23
CA PRO A 48 2.35 -1.04 17.44
C PRO A 48 2.27 -2.25 16.50
N ARG A 49 1.22 -3.09 16.59
CA ARG A 49 1.12 -4.33 15.83
C ARG A 49 0.28 -4.18 14.57
N TYR A 50 0.71 -4.87 13.53
CA TYR A 50 0.06 -4.94 12.24
C TYR A 50 -0.62 -6.30 12.06
N PHE A 51 -1.68 -6.29 11.26
CA PHE A 51 -2.46 -7.46 10.90
C PHE A 51 -2.86 -7.38 9.44
N LEU A 52 -2.98 -8.53 8.79
CA LEU A 52 -3.47 -8.66 7.43
C LEU A 52 -4.87 -9.24 7.45
N PHE A 53 -5.82 -8.51 6.91
CA PHE A 53 -7.21 -8.96 6.80
C PHE A 53 -7.52 -9.32 5.35
N ASN A 54 -8.00 -10.55 5.12
CA ASN A 54 -8.51 -10.96 3.83
C ASN A 54 -10.04 -10.80 3.78
N HIS A 55 -10.54 -10.00 2.85
CA HIS A 55 -11.98 -9.75 2.73
C HIS A 55 -12.76 -10.94 2.19
N GLU A 56 -12.16 -11.77 1.35
CA GLU A 56 -12.80 -12.96 0.76
C GLU A 56 -12.88 -14.09 1.79
N LEU A 57 -11.74 -14.44 2.38
CA LEU A 57 -11.59 -15.53 3.34
C LEU A 57 -12.08 -15.17 4.75
N LYS A 58 -12.40 -13.90 5.02
CA LYS A 58 -12.76 -13.36 6.34
C LYS A 58 -11.75 -13.71 7.44
N SER A 59 -10.47 -13.79 7.08
CA SER A 59 -9.39 -14.22 7.96
C SER A 59 -8.46 -13.06 8.33
N ILE A 60 -7.84 -13.19 9.51
CA ILE A 60 -6.84 -12.25 10.01
C ILE A 60 -5.59 -13.00 10.47
N PHE A 61 -4.41 -12.46 10.15
CA PHE A 61 -3.15 -13.02 10.63
C PHE A 61 -2.09 -11.94 10.84
N SER A 62 -1.07 -12.28 11.62
CA SER A 62 0.09 -11.43 11.85
C SER A 62 1.06 -11.53 10.67
N PRO A 63 1.45 -10.42 10.02
CA PRO A 63 2.40 -10.46 8.91
C PRO A 63 3.81 -10.80 9.39
N ASN A 64 4.53 -11.52 8.54
CA ASN A 64 5.95 -11.80 8.71
C ASN A 64 6.60 -11.97 7.33
N GLY A 65 7.77 -11.37 7.12
CA GLY A 65 8.47 -11.37 5.84
C GLY A 65 8.16 -10.15 4.96
N VAL A 66 8.40 -10.30 3.66
CA VAL A 66 8.31 -9.21 2.68
C VAL A 66 6.98 -9.25 1.92
N TYR A 67 6.39 -8.07 1.74
CA TYR A 67 5.14 -7.87 1.04
C TYR A 67 5.31 -6.76 0.02
N ILE A 68 4.58 -6.84 -1.08
CA ILE A 68 4.35 -5.69 -1.96
C ILE A 68 3.04 -5.03 -1.56
N PHE A 69 2.98 -3.69 -1.65
CA PHE A 69 1.78 -2.94 -1.30
C PHE A 69 1.44 -1.87 -2.34
N VAL A 70 0.16 -1.53 -2.40
CA VAL A 70 -0.39 -0.43 -3.21
C VAL A 70 -1.42 0.35 -2.40
N ILE A 71 -1.50 1.66 -2.66
CA ILE A 71 -2.59 2.54 -2.26
C ILE A 71 -3.27 2.96 -3.54
N ARG A 72 -4.42 2.35 -3.85
CA ARG A 72 -5.16 2.58 -5.09
C ARG A 72 -5.72 4.00 -5.11
N SER A 73 -5.71 4.68 -6.25
CA SER A 73 -6.19 6.08 -6.33
C SER A 73 -7.68 6.22 -6.00
N TRP A 74 -8.48 5.18 -6.28
CA TRP A 74 -9.91 5.16 -5.97
C TRP A 74 -10.21 4.83 -4.50
N GLU A 75 -9.23 4.30 -3.75
CA GLU A 75 -9.34 3.92 -2.33
C GLU A 75 -8.12 4.41 -1.53
N PRO A 76 -7.88 5.75 -1.47
CA PRO A 76 -6.64 6.34 -0.94
C PRO A 76 -6.42 6.09 0.55
N GLY A 77 -7.45 5.65 1.27
CA GLY A 77 -7.39 5.37 2.69
C GLY A 77 -7.02 3.93 3.06
N VAL A 78 -6.79 3.07 2.08
CA VAL A 78 -6.57 1.63 2.30
C VAL A 78 -5.23 1.21 1.71
N ILE A 79 -4.44 0.50 2.51
CA ILE A 79 -3.20 -0.13 2.06
C ILE A 79 -3.52 -1.58 1.72
N TYR A 80 -3.43 -1.93 0.45
CA TYR A 80 -3.55 -3.32 0.00
C TYR A 80 -2.16 -3.92 -0.17
N CYS A 81 -2.01 -5.18 0.23
CA CYS A 81 -0.74 -5.87 0.12
C CYS A 81 -0.91 -7.37 -0.12
N ALA A 82 0.17 -7.99 -0.58
CA ALA A 82 0.27 -9.42 -0.77
C ALA A 82 1.70 -9.88 -0.45
N PRO A 83 1.89 -11.10 0.08
CA PRO A 83 3.22 -11.66 0.26
C PRO A 83 3.99 -11.61 -1.06
N ILE A 84 5.27 -11.30 -0.99
CA ILE A 84 6.09 -11.27 -2.20
C ILE A 84 6.12 -12.65 -2.86
N ASN A 85 6.13 -12.70 -4.19
CA ASN A 85 6.00 -13.92 -5.00
C ASN A 85 4.65 -14.66 -4.93
N SER A 86 3.67 -14.20 -4.14
CA SER A 86 2.33 -14.80 -4.15
C SER A 86 1.47 -14.35 -5.35
N ILE A 87 1.81 -13.21 -5.96
CA ILE A 87 1.09 -12.61 -7.08
C ILE A 87 2.08 -12.06 -8.12
N GLY A 88 1.58 -11.68 -9.31
CA GLY A 88 2.41 -11.24 -10.43
C GLY A 88 3.18 -9.94 -10.21
N GLY A 89 2.75 -9.09 -9.26
CA GLY A 89 3.41 -7.85 -8.89
C GLY A 89 2.41 -6.78 -8.47
N HIS A 90 2.84 -5.51 -8.37
CA HIS A 90 1.98 -4.41 -7.94
C HIS A 90 0.76 -4.21 -8.84
N THR A 91 0.91 -4.36 -10.16
CA THR A 91 -0.22 -4.14 -11.10
C THR A 91 -1.28 -5.23 -11.01
N SER A 92 -0.97 -6.39 -10.44
CA SER A 92 -1.95 -7.44 -10.14
C SER A 92 -2.99 -7.01 -9.10
N MET A 93 -2.70 -6.01 -8.26
CA MET A 93 -3.59 -5.50 -7.20
C MET A 93 -4.34 -4.22 -7.56
N THR A 94 -4.12 -3.68 -8.76
CA THR A 94 -4.65 -2.37 -9.19
C THR A 94 -5.50 -2.49 -10.44
N ARG A 95 -6.07 -3.66 -10.72
CA ARG A 95 -6.91 -3.87 -11.90
C ARG A 95 -8.36 -3.49 -11.60
N TYR A 96 -8.91 -2.58 -12.40
CA TYR A 96 -10.35 -2.31 -12.42
C TYR A 96 -11.11 -3.43 -13.12
N THR A 97 -10.51 -3.97 -14.17
CA THR A 97 -10.99 -5.12 -14.95
C THR A 97 -9.79 -5.97 -15.36
N PRO A 98 -9.98 -7.20 -15.87
CA PRO A 98 -8.88 -8.02 -16.38
C PRO A 98 -7.98 -7.32 -17.43
N SER A 99 -8.48 -6.27 -18.09
CA SER A 99 -7.77 -5.54 -19.15
C SER A 99 -7.35 -4.12 -18.77
N VAL A 100 -7.88 -3.55 -17.69
CA VAL A 100 -7.62 -2.15 -17.30
C VAL A 100 -6.82 -2.10 -16.00
N ILE A 101 -5.58 -1.59 -16.09
CA ILE A 101 -4.71 -1.31 -14.95
C ILE A 101 -4.98 0.13 -14.48
N GLY A 102 -5.28 0.29 -13.20
CA GLY A 102 -5.53 1.57 -12.56
C GLY A 102 -4.27 2.26 -12.04
N SER A 103 -4.44 3.49 -11.57
CA SER A 103 -3.42 4.30 -10.93
C SER A 103 -3.29 4.03 -9.42
N VAL A 104 -2.19 4.48 -8.83
CA VAL A 104 -1.96 4.44 -7.39
C VAL A 104 -1.58 5.83 -6.88
N HIS A 105 -1.80 6.10 -5.59
CA HIS A 105 -1.11 7.20 -4.93
C HIS A 105 0.27 6.78 -4.41
N PHE A 106 0.44 5.50 -4.06
CA PHE A 106 1.75 4.99 -3.70
C PHE A 106 1.82 3.47 -3.91
N ALA A 107 3.02 2.97 -4.13
CA ALA A 107 3.30 1.54 -4.23
C ALA A 107 4.73 1.25 -3.80
N GLY A 108 4.94 0.10 -3.18
CA GLY A 108 6.27 -0.25 -2.69
C GLY A 108 6.31 -1.60 -2.01
N GLU A 109 7.25 -1.76 -1.09
CA GLU A 109 7.42 -2.99 -0.32
C GLU A 109 7.32 -2.72 1.18
N LEU A 110 6.87 -3.71 1.93
CA LEU A 110 6.79 -3.73 3.39
C LEU A 110 7.63 -4.90 3.90
N LEU A 111 8.42 -4.66 4.94
CA LEU A 111 9.10 -5.71 5.71
C LEU A 111 8.48 -5.80 7.10
N PHE A 112 7.95 -6.97 7.42
CA PHE A 112 7.44 -7.29 8.74
C PHE A 112 8.29 -8.34 9.44
N GLU A 113 8.41 -8.19 10.76
CA GLU A 113 8.88 -9.26 11.64
C GLU A 113 7.89 -9.41 12.79
N ASN A 114 7.29 -10.60 12.93
CA ASN A 114 6.37 -10.93 14.02
C ASN A 114 5.26 -9.88 14.24
N GLY A 115 4.67 -9.37 13.16
CA GLY A 115 3.61 -8.36 13.22
C GLY A 115 4.08 -6.92 13.44
N TYR A 116 5.38 -6.65 13.45
CA TYR A 116 5.91 -5.28 13.52
C TYR A 116 6.44 -4.85 12.16
N LEU A 117 6.03 -3.67 11.69
CA LEU A 117 6.63 -3.05 10.52
C LEU A 117 8.07 -2.64 10.86
N LYS A 118 9.03 -3.14 10.10
CA LYS A 118 10.45 -2.82 10.27
C LYS A 118 10.95 -1.81 9.26
N ARG A 119 10.41 -1.88 8.05
CA ARG A 119 10.81 -1.01 6.94
C ARG A 119 9.71 -0.99 5.89
N TRP A 120 9.60 0.14 5.19
CA TRP A 120 8.84 0.23 3.95
C TRP A 120 9.57 1.09 2.93
N THR A 121 9.26 0.90 1.66
CA THR A 121 9.98 1.51 0.54
C THR A 121 9.01 2.05 -0.52
N ASN A 122 9.54 2.78 -1.50
CA ASN A 122 8.87 3.12 -2.76
C ASN A 122 9.21 2.10 -3.88
N GLY A 123 9.63 0.88 -3.51
CA GLY A 123 10.08 -0.16 -4.42
C GLY A 123 8.93 -0.76 -5.23
N SER A 124 8.57 -0.11 -6.34
CA SER A 124 7.65 -0.67 -7.34
C SER A 124 8.21 -0.51 -8.74
N GLY A 125 8.45 -1.63 -9.45
CA GLY A 125 9.01 -1.59 -10.79
C GLY A 125 8.11 -0.91 -11.82
N HIS A 126 6.78 -1.03 -11.67
CA HIS A 126 5.80 -0.52 -12.62
C HIS A 126 5.29 0.89 -12.31
N TYR A 127 5.14 1.25 -11.03
CA TYR A 127 4.66 2.57 -10.64
C TYR A 127 5.80 3.54 -10.31
N GLN A 128 6.89 3.05 -9.71
CA GLN A 128 8.08 3.82 -9.37
C GLN A 128 7.75 5.21 -8.75
N PRO A 129 7.07 5.26 -7.59
CA PRO A 129 6.82 6.53 -6.90
C PRO A 129 8.14 7.22 -6.58
N GLU A 130 8.20 8.53 -6.81
CA GLU A 130 9.29 9.36 -6.31
C GLU A 130 9.32 9.33 -4.78
N ALA A 131 10.51 9.41 -4.19
CA ALA A 131 10.69 9.25 -2.74
C ALA A 131 10.00 10.36 -1.94
N GLU A 132 9.93 11.58 -2.49
CA GLU A 132 9.27 12.73 -1.87
C GLU A 132 7.77 12.51 -1.67
N LEU A 133 7.14 11.70 -2.53
CA LEU A 133 5.70 11.39 -2.44
C LEU A 133 5.35 10.58 -1.19
N ALA A 134 6.32 9.94 -0.54
CA ALA A 134 6.09 9.22 0.72
C ALA A 134 5.53 10.14 1.83
N ARG A 135 5.81 11.46 1.75
CA ARG A 135 5.42 12.45 2.76
C ARG A 135 4.20 13.28 2.38
N THR A 136 3.92 13.39 1.09
CA THR A 136 2.87 14.28 0.57
C THR A 136 1.71 13.53 -0.06
N ASN A 137 1.90 12.26 -0.43
CA ASN A 137 0.93 11.49 -1.20
C ASN A 137 0.22 10.39 -0.39
N LEU A 138 0.16 10.57 0.93
CA LEU A 138 -0.54 9.69 1.86
C LEU A 138 -1.58 10.49 2.63
N LEU A 139 -2.76 9.92 2.84
CA LEU A 139 -3.72 10.51 3.77
C LEU A 139 -3.18 10.46 5.21
N PRO A 140 -3.56 11.39 6.09
CA PRO A 140 -2.99 11.48 7.43
C PRO A 140 -3.03 10.17 8.23
N HIS A 141 -4.12 9.40 8.13
CA HIS A 141 -4.23 8.11 8.83
C HIS A 141 -3.35 7.03 8.20
N VAL A 142 -3.10 7.08 6.89
CA VAL A 142 -2.20 6.18 6.18
C VAL A 142 -0.75 6.47 6.59
N SER A 143 -0.36 7.74 6.77
CA SER A 143 0.96 8.11 7.29
C SER A 143 1.22 7.57 8.71
N LEU A 144 0.17 7.41 9.53
CA LEU A 144 0.29 6.73 10.84
C LEU A 144 0.52 5.22 10.70
N MET A 145 0.09 4.62 9.59
CA MET A 145 0.31 3.21 9.26
C MET A 145 1.66 2.98 8.58
N LEU A 146 2.21 3.98 7.89
CA LEU A 146 3.50 3.94 7.22
C LEU A 146 4.40 5.08 7.74
N PRO A 147 4.99 4.93 8.95
CA PRO A 147 5.77 6.01 9.56
C PRO A 147 7.01 6.37 8.78
N ASP A 148 7.26 7.67 8.60
CA ASP A 148 8.43 8.23 7.89
C ASP A 148 9.77 7.69 8.39
N ASN A 149 9.91 7.47 9.70
CA ASN A 149 11.15 6.98 10.29
C ASN A 149 11.47 5.52 9.92
N LEU A 150 10.52 4.79 9.32
CA LEU A 150 10.69 3.44 8.79
C LEU A 150 10.79 3.42 7.25
N PHE A 151 10.71 4.58 6.60
CA PHE A 151 10.82 4.68 5.15
C PHE A 151 12.28 4.60 4.72
N THR A 152 12.58 3.73 3.75
CA THR A 152 13.89 3.64 3.11
C THR A 152 13.72 3.68 1.61
N PRO A 153 14.04 4.80 0.94
CA PRO A 153 13.84 4.93 -0.50
C PRO A 153 14.74 3.96 -1.26
N THR A 154 14.20 3.34 -2.30
CA THR A 154 14.93 2.47 -3.20
C THR A 154 15.61 3.34 -4.27
N GLN A 155 16.94 3.29 -4.37
CA GLN A 155 17.71 4.13 -5.31
C GLN A 155 17.67 3.68 -6.78
N ALA A 156 17.06 2.52 -7.10
CA ALA A 156 16.92 2.05 -8.48
C ALA A 156 15.74 1.07 -8.66
N PRO A 157 15.00 1.14 -9.78
CA PRO A 157 13.91 0.20 -10.07
C PRO A 157 14.40 -1.25 -10.08
N GLY A 158 13.68 -2.13 -9.38
CA GLY A 158 13.98 -3.58 -9.31
C GLY A 158 14.99 -4.02 -8.25
N ARG A 159 15.61 -3.08 -7.48
CA ARG A 159 16.41 -3.39 -6.28
C ARG A 159 15.62 -3.16 -4.99
N GLY A 160 14.43 -3.74 -4.93
CA GLY A 160 13.67 -3.85 -3.69
C GLY A 160 14.46 -4.54 -2.58
N LEU A 161 13.88 -4.61 -1.38
CA LEU A 161 14.41 -5.27 -0.17
C LEU A 161 15.15 -6.57 -0.57
N GLY A 162 16.48 -6.50 -0.72
CA GLY A 162 17.24 -7.46 -1.53
C GLY A 162 16.88 -8.92 -1.26
N TYR A 163 16.46 -9.63 -2.30
CA TYR A 163 16.04 -11.05 -2.28
C TYR A 163 17.15 -12.06 -1.99
N LYS A 164 18.30 -11.64 -1.48
CA LYS A 164 19.40 -12.54 -1.13
C LYS A 164 19.25 -12.91 0.35
N ASN A 165 18.79 -14.14 0.58
CA ASN A 165 18.77 -14.88 1.85
C ASN A 165 17.48 -14.79 2.69
N LEU A 166 16.36 -15.26 2.12
CA LEU A 166 15.30 -15.93 2.89
C LEU A 166 15.27 -17.40 2.48
#